data_AF-A0A661WNM8-F1
#
_entry.id   AF-A0A661WNM8-F1
#
_cell.length_a   1.000
_cell.length_b   1.000
_cell.length_c   1.000
_cell.angle_alpha   90.00
_cell.angle_beta   90.00
_cell.angle_gamma   90.00
#
_symmetry.space_group_name_H-M   'P 1'
#
loop_
_entity.id
_entity.type
_entity.pdbx_description
1 polymer ?
#
loop_
_entity_poly.entity_id
_entity_poly.type
_entity_poly.pdbx_seq_one_letter_code
_entity_poly.pdbx_strand_id
1 'polypeptide(L)'
;MYFKGKSEQVKVFQEIARVLKPGGKFHLWDVDLVEKPETDKESYIVFLRYSIRGESKDTGYGMRWPTESRGISDYLEMSRTVGLNSEKSLQQGNTFNLELVKD
;
A
#
# COMPACT_ATOMS: atom_id res chain seq x y z
N MET A 1 7.04 -3.22 -1.16
CA MET A 1 7.21 -3.72 -2.54
C MET A 1 8.22 -2.79 -3.23
N TYR A 2 9.27 -3.32 -3.86
CA TYR A 2 10.32 -2.46 -4.46
C TYR A 2 9.91 -2.06 -5.87
N PHE A 3 9.64 -0.78 -6.06
CA PHE A 3 9.30 -0.20 -7.35
C PHE A 3 10.31 0.89 -7.69
N LYS A 4 10.72 0.97 -8.96
CA LYS A 4 11.56 2.04 -9.46
C LYS A 4 10.78 3.35 -9.67
N GLY A 5 9.44 3.30 -9.74
CA GLY A 5 8.59 4.49 -9.84
C GLY A 5 7.10 4.18 -10.03
N LYS A 6 6.27 5.23 -10.14
CA LYS A 6 4.80 5.14 -10.27
C LYS A 6 4.35 4.29 -11.46
N SER A 7 5.08 4.32 -12.59
CA SER A 7 4.73 3.55 -13.79
C SER A 7 4.81 2.02 -13.57
N GLU A 8 5.71 1.55 -12.71
CA GLU A 8 5.76 0.12 -12.33
C GLU A 8 4.64 -0.24 -11.38
N GLN A 9 4.26 0.67 -10.46
CA GLN A 9 3.11 0.47 -9.58
C GLN A 9 1.81 0.30 -10.38
N VAL A 10 1.58 1.16 -11.38
CA VAL A 10 0.41 1.05 -12.27
C VAL A 10 0.37 -0.30 -12.99
N LYS A 11 1.52 -0.83 -13.47
CA LYS A 11 1.57 -2.16 -14.09
C LYS A 11 1.15 -3.28 -13.14
N VAL A 12 1.54 -3.17 -11.85
CA VAL A 12 1.08 -4.14 -10.84
C VAL A 12 -0.43 -4.04 -10.62
N PHE A 13 -0.98 -2.84 -10.55
CA PHE A 13 -2.43 -2.63 -10.44
C PHE A 13 -3.19 -3.18 -11.66
N GLN A 14 -2.66 -2.98 -12.88
CA GLN A 14 -3.21 -3.57 -14.10
C GLN A 14 -3.20 -5.09 -14.04
N GLU A 15 -2.12 -5.69 -13.55
CA GLU A 15 -2.01 -7.15 -13.41
C GLU A 15 -2.97 -7.69 -12.35
N ILE A 16 -3.12 -7.00 -11.22
CA ILE A 16 -4.11 -7.33 -10.18
C ILE A 16 -5.52 -7.32 -10.78
N ALA A 17 -5.89 -6.25 -11.48
CA ALA A 17 -7.18 -6.15 -12.16
C ALA A 17 -7.37 -7.26 -13.20
N ARG A 18 -6.31 -7.65 -13.93
CA ARG A 18 -6.36 -8.73 -14.93
C ARG A 18 -6.64 -10.10 -14.29
N VAL A 19 -6.01 -10.43 -13.16
CA VAL A 19 -6.09 -11.76 -12.55
C VAL A 19 -7.30 -11.94 -11.62
N LEU A 20 -7.84 -10.86 -11.06
CA LEU A 20 -9.06 -10.94 -10.26
C LEU A 20 -10.28 -11.31 -11.11
N LYS A 21 -11.16 -12.14 -10.55
CA LYS A 21 -12.51 -12.37 -11.08
C LYS A 21 -13.41 -11.18 -10.70
N PRO A 22 -14.53 -10.94 -11.40
CA PRO A 22 -15.55 -9.98 -10.94
C PRO A 22 -15.97 -10.28 -9.49
N GLY A 23 -16.08 -9.24 -8.66
CA GLY A 23 -16.29 -9.33 -7.21
C GLY A 23 -15.07 -9.79 -6.40
N GLY A 24 -13.93 -10.05 -7.06
CA GLY A 24 -12.68 -10.42 -6.41
C GLY A 24 -12.08 -9.24 -5.64
N LYS A 25 -11.48 -9.55 -4.47
CA LYS A 25 -10.95 -8.54 -3.55
C LYS A 25 -9.43 -8.54 -3.51
N PHE A 26 -8.84 -7.35 -3.49
CA PHE A 26 -7.44 -7.10 -3.25
C PHE A 26 -7.31 -6.24 -1.99
N HIS A 27 -6.62 -6.77 -0.99
CA HIS A 27 -6.32 -6.04 0.24
C HIS A 27 -4.89 -5.50 0.18
N LEU A 28 -4.74 -4.19 0.40
CA LEU A 28 -3.47 -3.50 0.43
C LEU A 28 -3.24 -2.90 1.82
N TRP A 29 -2.03 -3.08 2.34
CA TRP A 29 -1.52 -2.34 3.49
C TRP A 29 -0.23 -1.65 3.08
N ASP A 30 -0.12 -0.35 3.38
CA ASP A 30 1.12 0.39 3.15
C ASP A 30 1.23 1.58 4.11
N VAL A 31 2.34 2.29 4.02
CA VAL A 31 2.65 3.49 4.80
C VAL A 31 2.22 4.71 4.01
N ASP A 32 1.56 5.66 4.69
CA ASP A 32 1.37 7.00 4.17
C ASP A 32 2.65 7.81 4.35
N LEU A 33 3.25 8.21 3.23
CA LEU A 33 4.52 8.94 3.18
C LEU A 33 4.32 10.34 2.57
N VAL A 34 3.09 10.85 2.57
CA VAL A 34 2.82 12.23 2.13
C VAL A 34 3.56 13.22 3.02
N GLU A 35 3.55 12.96 4.33
CA GLU A 35 4.25 13.77 5.31
C GLU A 35 5.51 13.04 5.78
N LYS A 36 6.68 13.54 5.35
CA LYS A 36 7.95 13.12 5.94
C LYS A 36 8.16 13.90 7.26
N PRO A 37 8.37 13.23 8.41
CA PRO A 37 8.67 13.92 9.66
C PRO A 37 10.02 14.65 9.57
N GLU A 38 10.20 15.72 10.35
CA GLU A 38 11.49 16.38 10.48
C GLU A 38 12.51 15.39 11.08
N THR A 39 13.45 14.93 10.24
CA THR A 39 14.43 13.92 10.63
C THR A 39 15.70 14.02 9.79
N ASP A 40 16.83 13.75 10.43
CA ASP A 40 18.15 13.57 9.80
C ASP A 40 18.33 12.17 9.19
N LYS A 41 17.38 11.25 9.40
CA LYS A 41 17.48 9.87 8.93
C LYS A 41 17.12 9.76 7.45
N GLU A 42 17.95 9.02 6.71
CA GLU A 42 17.74 8.73 5.29
C GLU A 42 16.69 7.63 5.05
N SER A 43 16.33 6.87 6.08
CA SER A 43 15.41 5.73 5.98
C SER A 43 14.39 5.74 7.10
N TYR A 44 13.25 5.08 6.85
CA TYR A 44 12.24 4.78 7.84
C TYR A 44 12.13 3.27 8.05
N ILE A 45 11.60 2.86 9.20
CA ILE A 45 11.33 1.45 9.52
C ILE A 45 9.87 1.33 9.96
N VAL A 46 9.19 0.33 9.41
CA VAL A 46 7.84 -0.07 9.84
C VAL A 46 7.96 -1.35 10.63
N PHE A 47 7.51 -1.32 11.88
CA PHE A 47 7.36 -2.53 12.69
C PHE A 47 5.98 -3.14 12.43
N LEU A 48 5.96 -4.40 12.02
CA LEU A 48 4.75 -5.16 11.77
C LEU A 48 4.65 -6.28 12.81
N ARG A 49 3.59 -6.25 13.59
CA ARG A 49 3.12 -7.38 14.39
C ARG A 49 1.91 -8.00 13.70
N TYR A 50 1.95 -9.31 13.48
CA TYR A 50 0.84 -10.04 12.89
C TYR A 50 0.59 -11.35 13.64
N SER A 51 -0.63 -11.86 13.56
CA SER A 51 -1.00 -13.15 14.14
C SER A 51 -1.56 -14.08 13.07
N ILE A 52 -1.09 -15.32 13.04
CA ILE A 52 -1.61 -16.38 12.19
C ILE A 52 -1.95 -17.56 13.09
N ARG A 53 -3.22 -17.98 13.06
CA ARG A 53 -3.73 -19.12 13.88
C ARG A 53 -3.40 -18.99 15.38
N GLY A 54 -3.42 -17.77 15.90
CA GLY A 54 -3.15 -17.49 17.31
C GLY A 54 -1.68 -17.33 17.68
N GLU A 55 -0.74 -17.59 16.76
CA GLU A 55 0.67 -17.31 16.97
C GLU A 55 1.00 -15.90 16.52
N SER A 56 1.58 -15.10 17.43
CA SER A 56 2.05 -13.74 17.13
C SER A 56 3.51 -13.75 16.66
N LYS A 57 3.81 -12.97 15.63
CA LYS A 57 5.15 -12.74 15.10
C LYS A 57 5.38 -11.24 14.90
N ASP A 58 6.63 -10.84 15.10
CA ASP A 58 7.09 -9.47 14.91
C ASP A 58 8.15 -9.43 13.80
N THR A 59 8.09 -8.41 12.95
CA THR A 59 9.08 -8.14 11.91
C THR A 59 9.23 -6.64 11.68
N GLY A 60 10.32 -6.24 11.03
CA GLY A 60 10.60 -4.85 10.67
C GLY A 60 10.96 -4.72 9.19
N TYR A 61 10.39 -3.74 8.51
CA TYR A 61 10.69 -3.41 7.12
C TYR A 61 11.27 -2.01 7.03
N GLY A 62 12.56 -1.93 6.70
CA GLY A 62 13.27 -0.67 6.47
C GLY A 62 13.28 -0.28 4.99
N MET A 63 13.10 1.00 4.70
CA MET A 63 13.24 1.54 3.36
C MET A 63 13.79 2.97 3.41
N ARG A 64 14.53 3.38 2.37
CA ARG A 64 14.90 4.79 2.19
C ARG A 64 13.64 5.63 1.99
N TRP A 65 13.68 6.87 2.46
CA TRP A 65 12.63 7.83 2.14
C TRP A 65 12.51 7.98 0.61
N PRO A 66 11.30 7.94 0.04
CA PRO A 66 11.13 8.16 -1.39
C PRO A 66 11.44 9.62 -1.74
N THR A 67 11.88 9.86 -2.97
CA THR A 67 12.12 11.21 -3.51
C THR A 67 10.82 11.95 -3.79
N GLU A 68 9.77 11.22 -4.18
CA GLU A 68 8.43 11.74 -4.40
C GLU A 68 7.52 11.34 -3.23
N SER A 69 6.64 12.25 -2.82
CA SER A 69 5.58 11.92 -1.87
C SER A 69 4.66 10.86 -2.46
N ARG A 70 4.21 9.95 -1.61
CA ARG A 70 3.21 8.95 -1.95
C ARG A 70 2.34 8.64 -0.74
N GLY A 71 1.05 8.51 -0.95
CA GLY A 71 0.12 8.16 0.11
C GLY A 71 -1.12 7.48 -0.41
N ILE A 72 -2.11 7.36 0.47
CA ILE A 72 -3.35 6.65 0.18
C ILE A 72 -4.06 7.13 -1.10
N SER A 73 -4.02 8.43 -1.36
CA SER A 73 -4.64 9.05 -2.53
C SER A 73 -4.05 8.56 -3.85
N ASP A 74 -2.72 8.37 -3.94
CA ASP A 74 -2.07 7.83 -5.14
C ASP A 74 -2.57 6.42 -5.45
N TYR A 75 -2.70 5.58 -4.42
CA TYR A 75 -3.17 4.20 -4.57
C TYR A 75 -4.65 4.12 -4.98
N LEU A 76 -5.50 5.00 -4.45
CA LEU A 76 -6.91 5.12 -4.84
C LEU A 76 -7.09 5.65 -6.27
N GLU A 77 -6.21 6.54 -6.73
CA GLU A 77 -6.21 6.98 -8.11
C GLU A 77 -5.80 5.84 -9.04
N MET A 78 -4.69 5.17 -8.74
CA MET A 78 -4.23 4.00 -9.51
C MET A 78 -5.30 2.92 -9.59
N SER A 79 -5.97 2.59 -8.47
CA SER A 79 -7.03 1.57 -8.45
C SER A 79 -8.18 1.90 -9.40
N ARG A 80 -8.67 3.14 -9.35
CA ARG A 80 -9.77 3.60 -10.20
C ARG A 80 -9.40 3.51 -11.69
N THR A 81 -8.18 3.90 -12.05
CA THR A 81 -7.74 3.85 -13.47
C THR A 81 -7.69 2.44 -14.05
N VAL A 82 -7.64 1.40 -13.22
CA VAL A 82 -7.59 -0.01 -13.66
C VAL A 82 -8.89 -0.78 -13.41
N GLY A 83 -9.97 -0.09 -13.03
CA GLY A 83 -11.27 -0.73 -12.76
C GLY A 83 -11.35 -1.45 -11.41
N LEU A 84 -10.61 -0.98 -10.41
CA LEU A 84 -10.71 -1.43 -9.02
C LEU A 84 -11.30 -0.32 -8.15
N ASN A 85 -12.44 -0.61 -7.52
CA ASN A 85 -13.14 0.32 -6.63
C ASN A 85 -12.80 0.05 -5.17
N SER A 86 -12.70 1.10 -4.35
CA SER A 86 -12.48 0.97 -2.92
C SER A 86 -13.80 0.72 -2.19
N GLU A 87 -13.96 -0.44 -1.56
CA GLU A 87 -15.06 -0.72 -0.64
C GLU A 87 -14.75 -0.23 0.77
N LYS A 88 -13.48 -0.29 1.18
CA LYS A 88 -13.05 0.13 2.50
C LYS A 88 -11.69 0.82 2.45
N SER A 89 -11.58 1.89 3.22
CA SER A 89 -10.34 2.60 3.48
C SER A 89 -10.24 2.86 4.98
N LEU A 90 -9.10 2.52 5.57
CA LEU A 90 -8.84 2.72 6.99
C LEU A 90 -7.43 3.31 7.17
N GLN A 91 -7.36 4.53 7.70
CA GLN A 91 -6.11 5.17 8.12
C GLN A 91 -5.87 4.90 9.61
N GLN A 92 -4.65 4.53 9.97
CA GLN A 92 -4.18 4.41 11.35
C GLN A 92 -2.76 4.96 11.48
N GLY A 93 -2.65 6.15 12.07
CA GLY A 93 -1.38 6.88 12.10
C GLY A 93 -0.83 7.08 10.69
N ASN A 94 0.42 6.67 10.48
CA ASN A 94 1.11 6.77 9.18
C ASN A 94 0.93 5.49 8.33
N THR A 95 -0.07 4.66 8.60
CA THR A 95 -0.34 3.45 7.83
C THR A 95 -1.79 3.43 7.39
N PHE A 96 -2.05 2.75 6.28
CA PHE A 96 -3.40 2.57 5.79
C PHE A 96 -3.67 1.16 5.29
N ASN A 97 -4.95 0.82 5.26
CA ASN A 97 -5.47 -0.36 4.61
C ASN A 97 -6.52 0.02 3.58
N LEU A 98 -6.43 -0.57 2.39
CA LEU A 98 -7.46 -0.51 1.36
C LEU A 98 -8.01 -1.90 1.08
N GLU A 99 -9.33 -1.98 0.90
CA GLU A 99 -10.02 -3.11 0.31
C GLU A 99 -10.56 -2.68 -1.05
N LEU A 100 -9.94 -3.21 -2.09
CA LEU A 100 -10.24 -2.89 -3.49
C LEU A 100 -10.97 -4.07 -4.13
N VAL A 101 -12.03 -3.80 -4.86
CA VAL A 101 -12.87 -4.80 -5.51
C VAL A 101 -12.90 -4.57 -7.00
N LYS A 102 -12.80 -5.66 -7.75
CA LYS A 102 -12.99 -5.65 -9.20
C LYS A 102 -14.47 -5.72 -9.53
N ASP A 103 -14.94 -4.79 -10.34
CA ASP A 103 -16.29 -4.82 -10.90
C ASP A 103 -16.53 -6.05 -11.78
#